data_AF-A0A430UZX1-F1
#
_entry.id   AF-A0A430UZX1-F1
#
_cell.length_a   1.000
_cell.length_b   1.000
_cell.length_c   1.000
_cell.angle_alpha   90.00
_cell.angle_beta   90.00
_cell.angle_gamma   90.00
#
_symmetry.space_group_name_H-M   'P 1'
#
loop_
_entity.id
_entity.type
_entity.pdbx_description
1 polymer ?
#
loop_
_entity_poly.entity_id
_entity_poly.type
_entity_poly.pdbx_seq_one_letter_code
_entity_poly.pdbx_strand_id
1 'polypeptide(L)'
;MPAVLTRGYLEALAAWTAGEGGAPPVPVQIAFGTGGLRTGPDDPAPPDPPREALEAEVLRKPIAGLSRTGERVEVWATLRGEEIGSTGVSECGLMDAQGRLLLYATFRRKELAYGVQVRFRFALGGPNG
;
A
#
# COMPACT_ATOMS: atom_id res chain seq x y z
N MET A 1 -5.64 -7.18 5.65
CA MET A 1 -6.11 -5.89 5.08
C MET A 1 -6.29 -6.14 3.60
N PRO A 2 -7.52 -6.09 3.05
CA PRO A 2 -7.73 -6.32 1.63
C PRO A 2 -7.15 -5.14 0.83
N ALA A 3 -6.20 -5.43 -0.05
CA ALA A 3 -5.65 -4.45 -0.98
C ALA A 3 -6.48 -4.43 -2.28
N VAL A 4 -6.54 -3.28 -2.93
CA VAL A 4 -7.13 -3.14 -4.26
C VAL A 4 -6.11 -2.63 -5.26
N LEU A 5 -6.30 -3.04 -6.51
CA LEU A 5 -5.60 -2.50 -7.67
C LEU A 5 -6.18 -1.11 -7.96
N THR A 6 -5.31 -0.15 -8.26
CA THR A 6 -5.77 1.10 -8.87
C THR A 6 -6.20 0.83 -10.31
N ARG A 7 -7.07 1.70 -10.84
CA ARG A 7 -7.50 1.62 -12.25
C ARG A 7 -6.31 1.65 -13.19
N GLY A 8 -5.38 2.58 -12.99
CA GLY A 8 -4.20 2.70 -13.86
C GLY A 8 -3.33 1.45 -13.87
N TYR A 9 -3.20 0.75 -12.74
CA TYR A 9 -2.46 -0.51 -12.72
C TYR A 9 -3.24 -1.67 -13.32
N LEU A 10 -4.56 -1.72 -13.14
CA LEU A 10 -5.43 -2.68 -13.81
C LEU A 10 -5.38 -2.53 -15.34
N GLU A 11 -5.41 -1.29 -15.84
CA GLU A 11 -5.27 -0.98 -17.28
C GLU A 11 -3.91 -1.43 -17.82
N ALA A 12 -2.81 -1.18 -17.09
CA ALA A 12 -1.48 -1.66 -17.48
C ALA A 12 -1.39 -3.19 -17.53
N LEU A 13 -2.01 -3.89 -16.57
CA LEU A 13 -2.09 -5.35 -16.57
C LEU A 13 -2.91 -5.88 -17.74
N ALA A 14 -4.05 -5.23 -18.04
CA ALA A 14 -4.92 -5.62 -19.14
C ALA A 14 -4.22 -5.45 -20.51
N ALA A 15 -3.56 -4.31 -20.73
CA ALA A 15 -2.79 -4.06 -21.95
C ALA A 15 -1.69 -5.12 -22.12
N TRP A 16 -0.87 -5.33 -21.09
CA TRP A 16 0.21 -6.33 -21.15
C TRP A 16 -0.32 -7.74 -21.45
N THR A 17 -1.47 -8.11 -20.85
CA THR A 17 -2.13 -9.40 -21.08
C THR A 17 -2.64 -9.54 -22.51
N ALA A 18 -3.10 -8.46 -23.13
CA ALA A 18 -3.52 -8.42 -24.54
C ALA A 18 -2.33 -8.44 -25.52
N GLY A 19 -1.09 -8.40 -25.03
CA GLY A 19 0.10 -8.24 -25.87
C GLY A 19 0.29 -6.79 -26.35
N GLU A 20 -0.37 -5.84 -25.69
CA GLU A 20 -0.32 -4.42 -25.98
C GLU A 20 0.53 -3.71 -24.91
N GLY A 21 1.41 -2.81 -25.32
CA GLY A 21 2.23 -2.04 -24.38
C GLY A 21 3.39 -2.81 -23.72
N GLY A 22 3.97 -2.21 -22.69
CA GLY A 22 5.14 -2.72 -21.99
C GLY A 22 4.80 -3.60 -20.78
N ALA A 23 5.84 -4.12 -20.12
CA ALA A 23 5.67 -4.82 -18.85
C ALA A 23 4.99 -3.90 -17.80
N PRO A 24 4.09 -4.44 -16.95
CA PRO A 24 3.44 -3.66 -15.91
C PRO A 24 4.48 -3.04 -14.96
N PRO A 25 4.21 -1.85 -14.39
CA PRO A 25 5.13 -1.22 -13.45
C PRO A 25 5.35 -2.08 -12.22
N VAL A 26 6.58 -2.05 -11.71
CA VAL A 26 7.00 -2.82 -10.54
C VAL A 26 7.08 -1.88 -9.33
N PRO A 27 6.55 -2.28 -8.17
CA PRO A 27 6.63 -1.46 -6.97
C PRO A 27 8.08 -1.40 -6.45
N VAL A 28 8.53 -0.20 -6.08
CA VAL A 28 9.85 0.06 -5.46
C VAL A 28 9.74 0.73 -4.10
N GLN A 29 8.56 1.28 -3.77
CA GLN A 29 8.30 1.99 -2.52
C GLN A 29 6.97 1.55 -1.90
N ILE A 30 6.90 1.68 -0.56
CA ILE A 30 5.65 1.64 0.20
C ILE A 30 5.36 3.06 0.69
N ALA A 31 4.22 3.62 0.28
CA ALA A 31 3.68 4.86 0.80
C ALA A 31 2.75 4.58 1.98
N PHE A 32 2.72 5.50 2.95
CA PHE A 32 1.87 5.45 4.14
C PHE A 32 1.13 6.78 4.28
N GLY A 33 -0.10 6.72 4.76
CA GLY A 33 -0.96 7.91 4.92
C GLY A 33 -1.95 7.80 6.07
N THR A 34 -2.69 8.89 6.28
CA THR A 34 -3.61 9.08 7.41
C THR A 34 -5.09 9.16 7.00
N GLY A 35 -5.41 9.20 5.71
CA GLY A 35 -6.79 9.39 5.24
C GLY A 35 -7.50 8.11 4.80
N GLY A 36 -7.07 6.95 5.29
CA GLY A 36 -7.74 5.68 5.04
C GLY A 36 -9.01 5.44 5.86
N LEU A 37 -9.63 6.47 6.44
CA LEU A 37 -10.77 6.36 7.35
C LEU A 37 -11.96 7.18 6.84
N ARG A 38 -13.19 6.68 7.03
CA ARG A 38 -14.42 7.35 6.57
C ARG A 38 -15.08 8.18 7.66
N THR A 39 -15.41 7.59 8.81
CA THR A 39 -16.13 8.29 9.90
C THR A 39 -15.46 8.25 11.27
N GLY A 40 -14.38 7.46 11.46
CA GLY A 40 -13.68 7.34 12.74
C GLY A 40 -12.45 6.42 12.69
N PRO A 41 -11.69 6.27 13.80
CA PRO A 41 -10.42 5.52 13.84
C PRO A 41 -10.55 4.01 13.51
N ASP A 42 -11.75 3.45 13.72
CA ASP A 42 -12.07 2.05 13.53
C ASP A 42 -12.87 1.75 12.24
N ASP A 43 -13.12 2.76 11.40
CA ASP A 43 -13.94 2.66 10.19
C ASP A 43 -13.11 2.97 8.93
N PRO A 44 -12.37 1.97 8.39
CA PRO A 44 -11.61 2.15 7.16
C PRO A 44 -12.51 2.57 6.01
N ALA A 45 -12.05 3.53 5.21
CA ALA A 45 -12.74 3.90 3.99
C ALA A 45 -12.80 2.68 3.04
N PRO A 46 -13.93 2.46 2.34
CA PRO A 46 -14.01 1.41 1.34
C PRO A 46 -12.98 1.65 0.23
N PRO A 47 -12.54 0.59 -0.46
CA PRO A 47 -11.72 0.77 -1.64
C PRO A 47 -12.42 1.60 -2.73
N ASP A 48 -11.62 2.41 -3.42
CA ASP A 48 -11.96 3.36 -4.47
C ASP A 48 -10.97 3.15 -5.65
N PRO A 49 -11.26 2.21 -6.57
CA PRO A 49 -10.36 1.87 -7.67
C PRO A 49 -9.89 3.04 -8.56
N PRO A 50 -10.68 4.10 -8.84
CA PRO A 50 -10.22 5.31 -9.54
C PRO A 50 -9.02 6.03 -8.92
N ARG A 51 -8.69 5.74 -7.66
CA ARG A 51 -7.69 6.47 -6.91
C ARG A 51 -6.27 6.31 -7.47
N GLU A 52 -5.56 7.43 -7.62
CA GLU A 52 -4.20 7.48 -8.19
C GLU A 52 -3.12 7.84 -7.16
N ALA A 53 -3.50 8.22 -5.94
CA ALA A 53 -2.63 8.57 -4.82
C ALA A 53 -3.29 8.23 -3.47
N LEU A 54 -2.53 8.17 -2.38
CA LEU A 54 -3.14 8.09 -1.03
C LEU A 54 -3.87 9.40 -0.70
N GLU A 55 -4.85 9.37 0.21
CA GLU A 55 -5.63 10.58 0.55
C GLU A 55 -4.74 11.66 1.14
N ALA A 56 -3.90 11.20 2.07
CA ALA A 56 -3.11 12.03 2.95
C ALA A 56 -1.82 11.28 3.22
N GLU A 57 -1.01 11.15 2.17
CA GLU A 57 0.33 10.57 2.24
C GLU A 57 1.20 11.37 3.24
N VAL A 58 1.91 10.66 4.10
CA VAL A 58 2.81 11.26 5.10
C VAL A 58 4.24 10.76 4.98
N LEU A 59 4.45 9.57 4.40
CA LEU A 59 5.75 8.91 4.38
C LEU A 59 5.86 7.95 3.20
N ARG A 60 7.04 7.91 2.57
CA ARG A 60 7.44 6.83 1.65
C ARG A 60 8.68 6.12 2.18
N LYS A 61 8.70 4.80 2.05
CA LYS A 61 9.85 3.96 2.37
C LYS A 61 10.24 3.12 1.16
N PRO A 62 11.54 2.95 0.86
CA PRO A 62 11.96 1.94 -0.11
C PRO A 62 11.53 0.56 0.38
N ILE A 63 11.16 -0.32 -0.55
CA ILE A 63 10.88 -1.71 -0.23
C ILE A 63 12.16 -2.36 0.29
N ALA A 64 12.13 -2.84 1.53
CA ALA A 64 13.26 -3.50 2.17
C ALA A 64 13.34 -5.00 1.83
N GLY A 65 12.26 -5.55 1.28
CA GLY A 65 12.26 -6.89 0.71
C GLY A 65 10.86 -7.34 0.31
N LEU A 66 10.83 -8.46 -0.41
CA LEU A 66 9.62 -9.11 -0.88
C LEU A 66 9.78 -10.63 -0.83
N SER A 67 8.67 -11.35 -0.67
CA SER A 67 8.61 -12.80 -0.76
C SER A 67 7.30 -13.23 -1.42
N ARG A 68 7.35 -14.30 -2.21
CA ARG A 68 6.15 -14.91 -2.81
C ARG A 68 6.00 -16.34 -2.31
N THR A 69 4.79 -16.69 -1.91
CA THR A 69 4.40 -18.05 -1.51
C THR A 69 3.10 -18.42 -2.21
N GLY A 70 3.20 -19.25 -3.26
CA GLY A 70 2.07 -19.53 -4.15
C GLY A 70 1.56 -18.26 -4.83
N GLU A 71 0.29 -17.93 -4.59
CA GLU A 71 -0.38 -16.72 -5.09
C GLU A 71 -0.22 -15.50 -4.17
N ARG A 72 0.34 -15.69 -2.97
CA ARG A 72 0.54 -14.62 -2.01
C ARG A 72 1.89 -13.95 -2.22
N VAL A 73 1.90 -12.62 -2.29
CA VAL A 73 3.10 -11.79 -2.28
C VAL A 73 3.08 -10.95 -1.01
N GLU A 74 4.18 -10.96 -0.27
CA GLU A 74 4.40 -10.07 0.86
C GLU A 74 5.54 -9.12 0.53
N VAL A 75 5.31 -7.84 0.78
CA VAL A 75 6.26 -6.76 0.57
C VAL A 75 6.41 -6.03 1.90
N TRP A 76 7.62 -5.63 2.26
CA TRP A 76 7.83 -4.97 3.55
C TRP A 76 8.82 -3.83 3.52
N ALA A 77 8.63 -2.93 4.47
CA ALA A 77 9.56 -1.87 4.81
C ALA A 77 9.69 -1.77 6.34
N THR A 78 10.77 -1.17 6.77
CA THR A 78 10.99 -0.81 8.18
C THR A 78 10.31 0.51 8.46
N LEU A 79 9.44 0.54 9.48
CA LEU A 79 8.76 1.74 9.95
C LEU A 79 9.19 2.03 11.39
N ARG A 80 9.54 3.27 11.69
CA ARG A 80 9.88 3.70 13.06
C ARG A 80 8.84 4.67 13.60
N GLY A 81 8.59 4.63 14.91
CA GLY A 81 7.52 5.42 15.54
C GLY A 81 7.69 6.92 15.33
N GLU A 82 8.93 7.40 15.37
CA GLU A 82 9.27 8.80 15.10
C GLU A 82 8.95 9.25 13.66
N GLU A 83 8.80 8.33 12.69
CA GLU A 83 8.47 8.67 11.29
C GLU A 83 6.97 8.89 11.06
N ILE A 84 6.13 8.36 11.93
CA ILE A 84 4.65 8.44 11.81
C ILE A 84 4.01 9.26 12.93
N GLY A 85 4.73 9.48 14.03
CA GLY A 85 4.28 10.32 15.14
C GLY A 85 3.02 9.79 15.82
N SER A 86 2.34 10.67 16.57
CA SER A 86 1.11 10.34 17.29
C SER A 86 -0.14 10.26 16.39
N THR A 87 -0.04 10.65 15.13
CA THR A 87 -1.17 10.63 14.18
C THR A 87 -1.49 9.21 13.72
N GLY A 88 -0.50 8.31 13.76
CA GLY A 88 -0.60 6.96 13.23
C GLY A 88 -0.78 6.93 11.72
N VAL A 89 -1.03 5.74 11.17
CA VAL A 89 -1.31 5.53 9.74
C VAL A 89 -2.56 4.68 9.57
N SER A 90 -3.32 4.94 8.52
CA SER A 90 -4.60 4.26 8.22
C SER A 90 -4.72 3.84 6.76
N GLU A 91 -3.74 4.19 5.92
CA GLU A 91 -3.65 3.74 4.54
C GLU A 91 -2.19 3.47 4.17
N CYS A 92 -2.00 2.57 3.23
CA CYS A 92 -0.70 2.32 2.63
C CYS A 92 -0.86 1.87 1.18
N GLY A 93 0.15 2.13 0.38
CA GLY A 93 0.16 1.81 -1.03
C GLY A 93 1.52 1.38 -1.54
N LEU A 94 1.52 0.58 -2.60
CA LEU A 94 2.73 0.24 -3.34
C LEU A 94 2.89 1.20 -4.51
N MET A 95 4.06 1.82 -4.60
CA MET A 95 4.38 2.85 -5.59
C MET A 95 5.51 2.37 -6.51
N ASP A 96 5.42 2.69 -7.79
CA ASP A 96 6.53 2.48 -8.72
C ASP A 96 7.58 3.59 -8.65
N ALA A 97 8.63 3.48 -9.46
CA ALA A 97 9.75 4.43 -9.48
C ALA A 97 9.35 5.83 -9.99
N GLN A 98 8.20 5.94 -10.68
CA GLN A 98 7.64 7.19 -11.16
C GLN A 98 6.67 7.81 -10.14
N GLY A 99 6.47 7.15 -8.99
CA GLY A 99 5.56 7.60 -7.96
C GLY A 99 4.08 7.35 -8.28
N ARG A 100 3.77 6.42 -9.19
CA ARG A 100 2.39 6.01 -9.48
C ARG A 100 1.92 4.98 -8.45
N LEU A 101 0.71 5.17 -7.94
CA LEU A 101 0.06 4.21 -7.04
C LEU A 101 -0.43 2.99 -7.81
N LEU A 102 0.09 1.82 -7.47
CA LEU A 102 -0.26 0.56 -8.13
C LEU A 102 -1.38 -0.17 -7.40
N LEU A 103 -1.23 -0.25 -6.08
CA LEU A 103 -2.08 -0.99 -5.17
C LEU A 103 -2.18 -0.20 -3.88
N TYR A 104 -3.32 -0.28 -3.20
CA TYR A 104 -3.43 0.30 -1.87
C TYR A 104 -4.42 -0.43 -1.00
N ALA A 105 -4.30 -0.20 0.30
CA ALA A 105 -5.21 -0.70 1.31
C ALA A 105 -5.47 0.38 2.34
N THR A 106 -6.73 0.45 2.77
CA THR A 106 -7.16 1.20 3.96
C THR A 106 -7.32 0.24 5.13
N PHE A 107 -7.08 0.73 6.34
CA PHE A 107 -7.14 -0.06 7.56
C PHE A 107 -7.37 0.83 8.77
N ARG A 108 -7.73 0.21 9.90
CA ARG A 108 -7.90 0.90 11.18
C ARG A 108 -6.61 1.61 11.56
N ARG A 109 -6.71 2.78 12.21
CA ARG A 109 -5.51 3.54 12.59
C ARG A 109 -4.53 2.67 13.37
N LYS A 110 -3.27 2.66 12.91
CA LYS A 110 -2.14 2.01 13.58
C LYS A 110 -1.16 3.07 14.04
N GLU A 111 -0.87 3.05 15.31
CA GLU A 111 0.11 3.94 15.95
C GLU A 111 1.37 3.16 16.29
N LEU A 112 2.47 3.88 16.44
CA LEU A 112 3.75 3.30 16.82
C LEU A 112 4.44 4.25 17.80
N ALA A 113 4.77 3.73 18.99
CA ALA A 113 5.42 4.53 20.01
C ALA A 113 6.83 4.96 19.56
N TYR A 114 7.27 6.12 20.05
CA TYR A 114 8.62 6.65 19.80
C TYR A 114 9.69 5.63 20.19
N GLY A 115 10.71 5.45 19.34
CA GLY A 115 11.79 4.49 19.56
C GLY A 115 11.42 3.03 19.25
N VAL A 116 10.16 2.73 18.93
CA VAL A 116 9.76 1.40 18.44
C VAL A 116 9.96 1.32 16.93
N GLN A 117 10.55 0.22 16.49
CA GLN A 117 10.70 -0.11 15.07
C GLN A 117 9.96 -1.41 14.75
N VAL A 118 9.20 -1.40 13.65
CA VAL A 118 8.48 -2.58 13.17
C VAL A 118 8.75 -2.84 11.70
N ARG A 119 8.61 -4.10 11.31
CA ARG A 119 8.52 -4.49 9.89
C ARG A 119 7.07 -4.44 9.47
N PHE A 120 6.70 -3.41 8.72
CA PHE A 120 5.36 -3.32 8.15
C PHE A 120 5.26 -4.25 6.94
N ARG A 121 4.23 -5.11 6.89
CA ARG A 121 4.00 -6.06 5.81
C ARG A 121 2.74 -5.68 5.04
N PHE A 122 2.89 -5.49 3.74
CA PHE A 122 1.81 -5.39 2.76
C PHE A 122 1.66 -6.75 2.07
N ALA A 123 0.48 -7.35 2.13
CA ALA A 123 0.21 -8.64 1.51
C ALA A 123 -0.77 -8.49 0.34
N LEU A 124 -0.48 -9.19 -0.75
CA LEU A 124 -1.30 -9.33 -1.95
C LEU A 124 -1.63 -10.81 -2.11
N GLY A 125 -2.89 -11.16 -2.34
CA GLY A 125 -3.32 -12.53 -2.60
C GLY A 125 -3.44 -13.44 -1.36
N GLY A 126 -4.24 -14.50 -1.51
CA GLY A 126 -4.59 -15.48 -0.46
C GLY A 126 -5.93 -15.17 0.25
N PRO A 127 -6.57 -16.18 0.88
CA PRO A 127 -7.75 -15.96 1.71
C PRO A 127 -7.40 -15.03 2.88
N ASN A 128 -8.37 -14.21 3.29
CA ASN A 128 -8.28 -13.38 4.49
C ASN A 128 -8.14 -14.29 5.72
N GLY A 129 -6.90 -14.61 6.09
CA GLY A 129 -6.56 -15.18 7.40
C GLY A 129 -6.59 -14.11 8.48
#